data_AF-A0A7C6V6K3-F1
#
_entry.id   AF-A0A7C6V6K3-F1
#
_cell.length_a   1.000
_cell.length_b   1.000
_cell.length_c   1.000
_cell.angle_alpha   90.00
_cell.angle_beta   90.00
_cell.angle_gamma   90.00
#
_symmetry.space_group_name_H-M   'P 1'
#
loop_
_entity.id
_entity.type
_entity.pdbx_description
1 polymer ?
#
loop_
_entity_poly.entity_id
_entity_poly.type
_entity_poly.pdbx_seq_one_letter_code
_entity_poly.pdbx_strand_id
1 'polypeptide(L)' 'MKNMTVAEIAGILKGRFCQGDPEVRVGAVSIDSRRLVSGQLFFALRGERHDGHDFIPA' A
#
# COMPACT_ATOMS: atom_id res chain seq x y z
N MET A 1 3.50 -10.49 9.07
CA MET A 1 4.51 -9.43 8.83
C MET A 1 4.71 -8.65 10.11
N LYS A 2 5.81 -7.90 10.22
CA LYS A 2 6.00 -6.92 11.29
C LYS A 2 5.03 -5.76 11.07
N ASN A 3 4.37 -5.30 12.13
CA ASN A 3 3.51 -4.11 12.09
C ASN A 3 4.41 -2.86 11.98
N MET A 4 4.19 -2.03 10.97
CA MET A 4 5.04 -0.88 10.65
C MET A 4 4.20 0.33 10.25
N THR A 5 4.71 1.54 10.44
CA THR A 5 4.04 2.74 9.93
C THR A 5 4.26 2.90 8.42
N VAL A 6 3.39 3.66 7.76
CA VAL A 6 3.58 4.03 6.35
C VAL A 6 4.89 4.81 6.16
N ALA A 7 5.27 5.66 7.12
CA ALA A 7 6.55 6.38 7.12
C ALA A 7 7.76 5.44 7.08
N GLU A 8 7.77 4.41 7.93
CA GLU A 8 8.85 3.43 7.98
C GLU A 8 8.98 2.66 6.67
N ILE A 9 7.83 2.23 6.12
CA ILE A 9 7.79 1.50 4.84
C ILE A 9 8.31 2.38 3.70
N ALA A 10 7.86 3.64 3.62
CA ALA A 10 8.33 4.60 2.62
C ALA A 10 9.85 4.81 2.73
N GLY A 11 10.39 4.96 3.95
CA GLY A 11 11.82 5.09 4.20
C GLY A 11 12.64 3.88 3.71
N ILE A 12 12.17 2.65 3.99
CA ILE A 12 12.82 1.41 3.56
C ILE A 12 12.82 1.29 2.03
N LEU A 13 11.69 1.60 1.40
CA LEU A 13 11.54 1.55 -0.05
C LEU A 13 12.24 2.71 -0.77
N LYS A 14 12.79 3.68 -0.02
CA LYS A 14 13.26 4.98 -0.54
C LYS A 14 12.17 5.66 -1.38
N GLY A 15 10.92 5.45 -1.00
CA GLY A 15 9.75 6.04 -1.62
C GLY A 15 9.48 7.45 -1.11
N ARG A 16 8.59 8.16 -1.80
CA ARG A 16 8.08 9.45 -1.38
C ARG A 16 6.70 9.27 -0.79
N PHE A 17 6.48 9.79 0.42
CA PHE A 17 5.14 9.91 0.97
C PHE A 17 4.42 11.07 0.28
N CYS A 18 3.27 10.80 -0.35
CA CYS A 18 2.54 11.78 -1.15
C CYS A 18 1.37 12.40 -0.40
N GLN A 19 0.59 11.61 0.36
CA GLN A 19 -0.66 12.05 0.98
C GLN A 19 -1.08 11.11 2.12
N GLY A 20 -1.89 11.63 3.05
CA GLY A 20 -2.53 10.88 4.12
C GLY A 20 -1.85 11.09 5.47
N ASP A 21 -2.05 10.15 6.39
CA ASP A 21 -1.35 10.12 7.67
C ASP A 21 -0.18 9.10 7.61
N PRO A 22 1.08 9.54 7.75
CA PRO A 22 2.25 8.67 7.68
C PRO A 22 2.41 7.77 8.92
N GLU A 23 1.72 8.05 10.03
CA GLU A 23 1.79 7.27 11.27
C GLU A 23 0.81 6.08 11.29
N VAL A 24 -0.03 5.94 10.27
CA VAL A 24 -0.91 4.77 10.09
C VAL A 24 -0.08 3.49 10.09
N ARG A 25 -0.49 2.54 10.92
CA ARG A 25 0.17 1.23 11.02
C ARG A 25 -0.50 0.21 10.11
N VAL A 26 0.32 -0.56 9.40
CA VAL A 26 -0.11 -1.67 8.57
C VAL A 26 0.54 -2.97 9.03
N GLY A 27 -0.28 -4.00 9.18
CA GLY A 27 0.15 -5.33 9.66
C GLY A 27 0.27 -6.38 8.55
N ALA A 28 -0.31 -6.07 7.38
CA ALA A 28 -0.34 -6.95 6.22
C ALA A 28 -0.29 -6.15 4.91
N VAL A 29 0.02 -6.82 3.80
CA VAL A 29 0.10 -6.27 2.45
C VAL A 29 -0.75 -7.16 1.55
N SER A 30 -1.47 -6.56 0.60
CA SER A 30 -2.21 -7.26 -0.44
C SER A 30 -1.91 -6.64 -1.80
N ILE A 31 -1.87 -7.47 -2.84
CA ILE A 31 -1.83 -7.05 -4.25
C ILE A 31 -3.17 -7.30 -4.97
N ASP A 32 -4.17 -7.85 -4.26
CA ASP A 32 -5.52 -8.09 -4.77
C ASP A 32 -6.49 -7.13 -4.08
N SER A 33 -6.96 -6.13 -4.83
CA SER A 33 -7.91 -5.12 -4.34
C SER A 33 -9.26 -5.73 -3.94
N ARG A 34 -9.64 -6.89 -4.51
CA ARG A 34 -10.91 -7.59 -4.22
C ARG A 34 -10.92 -8.27 -2.86
N ARG A 35 -9.75 -8.45 -2.24
CA ARG A 35 -9.56 -9.12 -0.94
C ARG A 35 -9.00 -8.20 0.14
N LEU A 36 -8.82 -6.92 -0.17
CA LEU A 36 -8.24 -5.95 0.75
C LEU A 36 -9.16 -5.76 1.97
N VAL A 37 -8.57 -5.71 3.15
CA VAL A 37 -9.26 -5.43 4.42
C VAL A 37 -8.57 -4.32 5.19
N SER A 38 -9.27 -3.73 6.15
CA SER A 38 -8.72 -2.66 7.01
C SER A 38 -7.42 -3.09 7.70
N GLY A 39 -6.45 -2.19 7.76
CA GLY A 39 -5.11 -2.46 8.31
C GLY A 39 -4.13 -3.14 7.35
N GLN A 40 -4.53 -3.40 6.10
CA GLN A 40 -3.63 -3.85 5.04
C GLN A 40 -3.17 -2.70 4.14
N LEU A 41 -1.92 -2.77 3.69
CA LEU A 41 -1.40 -1.94 2.62
C LEU A 41 -1.71 -2.59 1.27
N PHE A 42 -2.40 -1.87 0.38
CA PHE A 42 -2.54 -2.28 -1.01
C PHE A 42 -1.29 -1.89 -1.81
N PHE A 43 -0.62 -2.85 -2.42
CA PHE A 43 0.53 -2.61 -3.27
C PHE A 43 0.11 -2.70 -4.74
N ALA A 44 -0.16 -1.54 -5.33
CA ALA A 44 -0.62 -1.41 -6.72
C ALA A 44 0.49 -1.76 -7.72
N LEU A 45 0.55 -3.03 -8.11
CA LEU A 45 1.49 -3.50 -9.13
C LEU A 45 0.96 -3.22 -10.53
N ARG A 46 1.84 -2.84 -11.44
CA ARG A 46 1.55 -2.82 -12.88
C ARG A 46 1.99 -4.14 -13.51
N GLY A 47 1.04 -4.89 -14.05
CA GLY A 47 1.27 -6.11 -14.82
C GLY A 47 1.06 -5.91 -16.32
N GLU A 48 1.21 -6.99 -17.10
CA GLU A 48 1.02 -6.95 -18.56
C GLU A 48 -0.43 -6.66 -18.97
N ARG A 49 -1.40 -7.17 -18.20
CA ARG A 49 -2.83 -7.09 -18.52
C ARG A 49 -3.59 -6.05 -17.70
N HIS A 50 -3.09 -5.71 -16.52
CA HIS A 50 -3.79 -4.87 -15.56
C HIS A 50 -2.81 -3.94 -14.86
N ASP A 51 -3.22 -2.70 -14.59
CA ASP A 51 -2.52 -1.77 -13.72
C ASP A 51 -3.27 -1.66 -12.39
N GLY A 52 -2.61 -2.01 -11.27
CA GLY A 52 -3.21 -1.97 -9.95
C GLY A 52 -3.67 -0.57 -9.53
N HIS A 53 -3.10 0.48 -10.12
CA HIS A 53 -3.48 1.86 -9.84
C HIS A 53 -4.90 2.18 -10.31
N ASP A 54 -5.40 1.48 -11.34
CA ASP A 54 -6.76 1.65 -11.86
C ASP A 54 -7.85 1.24 -10.84
N PHE A 55 -7.48 0.52 -9.78
CA PHE A 55 -8.40 0.09 -8.73
C PHE A 55 -8.45 1.04 -7.52
N ILE A 56 -7.77 2.19 -7.59
CA ILE A 56 -7.78 3.20 -6.53
C ILE A 56 -8.85 4.26 -6.90
N PRO A 57 -9.87 4.49 -6.04
CA PRO A 57 -10.88 5.53 -6.28
C PRO A 57 -10.24 6.93 -6.33
N ALA A 58 -10.85 7.82 -7.12
CA ALA A 58 -10.47 9.23 -7.22
C ALA A 58 -10.81 10.03 -5.94
#